data_AF-A0A858U5T5-F1
#
_entry.id   AF-A0A858U5T5-F1
#
_cell.length_a   1.000
_cell.length_b   1.000
_cell.length_c   1.000
_cell.angle_alpha   90.00
_cell.angle_beta   90.00
_cell.angle_gamma   90.00
#
_symmetry.space_group_name_H-M   'P 1'
#
loop_
_entity.id
_entity.type
_entity.pdbx_description
1 polymer ?
#
loop_
_entity_poly.entity_id
_entity_poly.type
_entity_poly.pdbx_seq_one_letter_code
_entity_poly.pdbx_strand_id
1 'polypeptide(L)'
;MKTQLTSRNKFKSYWKNGWTAATISYFSISIIFYLSLVLIVRFAYKGENQKDWQTAITVSFGICLAINTLIILVRKGLGRGLFRPLIDLNRSRIINSRAKSKYTNSMTQAERDKILNRERREYDMELNNKAKNRQFNETNNLCFYLLIAISIFAFLILIPFFILRIRW
;
A
#
# COMPACT_ATOMS: atom_id res chain seq x y z
N MET A 1 -7.85 -22.16 21.01
CA MET A 1 -7.04 -23.24 20.42
C MET A 1 -6.47 -22.73 19.09
N LYS A 2 -5.16 -22.39 19.02
CA LYS A 2 -4.53 -21.92 17.77
C LYS A 2 -4.23 -23.14 16.91
N THR A 3 -5.07 -23.45 15.93
CA THR A 3 -4.78 -24.47 14.92
C THR A 3 -3.52 -24.05 14.16
N GLN A 4 -2.41 -24.76 14.38
CA GLN A 4 -1.20 -24.60 13.60
C GLN A 4 -1.50 -25.02 12.16
N LEU A 5 -1.82 -24.06 11.30
CA LEU A 5 -1.95 -24.30 9.86
C LEU A 5 -0.60 -24.83 9.35
N THR A 6 -0.59 -26.07 8.87
CA THR A 6 0.50 -26.63 8.07
C THR A 6 0.85 -25.67 6.92
N SER A 7 2.12 -25.61 6.51
CA SER A 7 2.62 -24.65 5.49
C SER A 7 1.75 -24.62 4.21
N ARG A 8 1.27 -25.79 3.78
CA ARG A 8 0.37 -25.96 2.62
C ARG A 8 -0.98 -25.25 2.80
N ASN A 9 -1.56 -25.30 3.99
CA ASN A 9 -2.82 -24.60 4.29
C ASN A 9 -2.63 -23.09 4.42
N LYS A 10 -1.45 -22.62 4.86
CA LYS A 10 -1.12 -21.19 4.87
C LYS A 10 -1.01 -20.60 3.46
N PHE A 11 -0.35 -21.29 2.53
CA PHE A 11 -0.22 -20.82 1.14
C PHE A 11 -1.56 -20.73 0.42
N LYS A 12 -2.40 -21.77 0.54
CA LYS A 12 -3.74 -21.79 -0.06
C LYS A 12 -4.63 -20.68 0.52
N SER A 13 -4.55 -20.45 1.83
CA SER A 13 -5.26 -19.33 2.48
C SER A 13 -4.75 -17.97 2.03
N TYR A 14 -3.43 -17.80 1.84
CA TYR A 14 -2.82 -16.55 1.38
C TYR A 14 -3.29 -16.18 -0.03
N TRP A 15 -3.37 -17.16 -0.92
CA TRP A 15 -3.91 -17.00 -2.27
C TRP A 15 -5.40 -16.67 -2.26
N LYS A 16 -6.21 -17.43 -1.52
CA LYS A 16 -7.66 -17.19 -1.42
C LYS A 16 -7.97 -15.79 -0.86
N ASN A 17 -7.23 -15.36 0.15
CA ASN A 17 -7.42 -14.05 0.79
C ASN A 17 -6.81 -12.88 -0.02
N GLY A 18 -6.00 -13.18 -1.04
CA GLY A 18 -5.45 -12.17 -1.95
C GLY A 18 -6.43 -11.70 -3.02
N TRP A 19 -7.50 -12.47 -3.28
CA TRP A 19 -8.49 -12.20 -4.32
C TRP A 19 -9.83 -11.75 -3.71
N THR A 20 -9.86 -10.50 -3.28
CA THR A 20 -11.10 -9.77 -2.95
C THR A 20 -11.64 -9.04 -4.19
N ALA A 21 -12.92 -8.69 -4.20
CA ALA A 21 -13.51 -7.89 -5.27
C ALA A 21 -12.72 -6.60 -5.54
N ALA A 22 -12.27 -5.91 -4.49
CA ALA A 22 -11.45 -4.71 -4.60
C ALA A 22 -10.10 -4.96 -5.30
N THR A 23 -9.38 -6.03 -4.94
CA THR A 23 -8.11 -6.39 -5.58
C THR A 23 -8.27 -6.88 -7.01
N ILE A 24 -9.38 -7.55 -7.33
CA ILE A 24 -9.69 -7.98 -8.69
C ILE A 24 -9.95 -6.75 -9.55
N SER A 25 -10.83 -5.84 -9.11
CA SER A 25 -11.10 -4.59 -9.83
C SER A 25 -9.83 -3.76 -10.02
N TYR A 26 -9.01 -3.63 -8.98
CA TYR A 26 -7.72 -2.94 -9.09
C TYR A 26 -6.78 -3.60 -10.11
N PHE A 27 -6.68 -4.94 -10.10
CA PHE A 27 -5.85 -5.68 -11.04
C PHE A 27 -6.30 -5.45 -12.49
N SER A 28 -7.60 -5.57 -12.75
CA SER A 28 -8.18 -5.37 -14.09
C SER A 28 -7.97 -3.94 -14.59
N ILE A 29 -8.23 -2.93 -13.75
CA ILE A 29 -8.00 -1.53 -14.09
C ILE A 29 -6.51 -1.28 -14.34
N SER A 30 -5.63 -1.89 -13.54
CA SER A 30 -4.18 -1.76 -13.71
C SER A 30 -3.70 -2.33 -15.05
N ILE A 31 -4.23 -3.46 -15.50
CA ILE A 31 -3.90 -4.00 -16.83
C ILE A 31 -4.32 -3.04 -17.95
N ILE A 32 -5.53 -2.51 -17.89
CA ILE A 32 -6.02 -1.52 -18.88
C ILE A 32 -5.14 -0.28 -18.86
N PHE A 33 -4.74 0.17 -17.67
CA PHE A 33 -3.83 1.29 -17.50
C PHE A 33 -2.46 1.01 -18.12
N TYR A 34 -1.88 -0.18 -17.92
CA TYR A 34 -0.59 -0.55 -18.53
C TYR A 34 -0.65 -0.49 -20.05
N LEU A 35 -1.69 -1.10 -20.65
CA LEU A 35 -1.88 -1.09 -22.10
C LEU A 35 -2.07 0.33 -22.63
N SER A 36 -2.89 1.13 -21.96
CA SER A 36 -3.10 2.54 -22.29
C SER A 36 -1.79 3.33 -22.24
N LEU A 37 -0.95 3.09 -21.23
CA LEU A 37 0.31 3.81 -21.05
C LEU A 37 1.31 3.45 -22.16
N VAL A 38 1.37 2.18 -22.58
CA VAL A 38 2.17 1.77 -23.76
C VAL A 38 1.72 2.53 -25.01
N LEU A 39 0.42 2.61 -25.27
CA LEU A 39 -0.10 3.34 -26.42
C LEU A 39 0.18 4.84 -26.33
N ILE A 40 0.02 5.43 -25.14
CA ILE A 40 0.34 6.84 -24.90
C ILE A 40 1.81 7.09 -25.19
N VAL A 41 2.74 6.30 -24.65
CA VAL A 41 4.18 6.51 -24.87
C VAL A 41 4.56 6.28 -26.34
N ARG A 42 3.97 5.27 -27.00
CA ARG A 42 4.21 5.00 -28.43
C ARG A 42 3.74 6.13 -29.31
N PHE A 43 2.54 6.66 -29.08
CA PHE A 43 1.88 7.63 -29.95
C PHE A 43 1.92 9.08 -29.44
N ALA A 44 2.62 9.34 -28.33
CA ALA A 44 2.84 10.69 -27.80
C ALA A 44 3.51 11.62 -28.82
N TYR A 45 4.38 11.04 -29.66
CA TYR A 45 5.09 11.75 -30.73
C TYR A 45 4.70 11.14 -32.08
N LYS A 46 4.46 12.00 -33.08
CA LYS A 46 4.13 11.59 -34.46
C LYS A 46 5.34 11.78 -35.39
N GLY A 47 5.42 10.99 -36.45
CA GLY A 47 6.50 11.05 -37.45
C GLY A 47 7.79 10.35 -36.99
N GLU A 48 8.95 10.86 -37.39
CA GLU A 48 10.26 10.24 -37.10
C GLU A 48 10.60 10.15 -35.60
N ASN A 49 9.93 10.93 -34.76
CA ASN A 49 10.11 10.93 -33.31
C ASN A 49 9.28 9.86 -32.57
N GLN A 50 8.48 9.06 -33.30
CA GLN A 50 7.65 8.02 -32.71
C GLN A 50 8.52 6.94 -32.06
N LYS A 51 8.33 6.71 -30.75
CA LYS A 51 9.18 5.81 -29.97
C LYS A 51 8.92 4.35 -30.30
N ASP A 52 9.94 3.55 -30.60
CA ASP A 52 9.80 2.11 -30.89
C ASP A 52 8.97 1.36 -29.84
N TRP A 53 8.34 0.24 -30.24
CA TRP A 53 7.50 -0.54 -29.34
C TRP A 53 8.24 -1.00 -28.09
N GLN A 54 9.52 -1.32 -28.23
CA GLN A 54 10.40 -1.71 -27.12
C GLN A 54 10.58 -0.59 -26.12
N THR A 55 10.78 0.64 -26.60
CA THR A 55 10.95 1.81 -25.74
C THR A 55 9.64 2.12 -25.03
N ALA A 56 8.51 2.06 -25.75
CA ALA A 56 7.19 2.29 -25.17
C ALA A 56 6.84 1.28 -24.08
N ILE A 57 7.07 -0.02 -24.32
CA ILE A 57 6.86 -1.07 -23.32
C ILE A 57 7.80 -0.85 -22.13
N THR A 58 9.08 -0.57 -22.38
CA THR A 58 10.07 -0.42 -21.32
C THR A 58 9.74 0.73 -20.36
N VAL A 59 9.44 1.91 -20.91
CA VAL A 59 9.08 3.09 -20.12
C VAL A 59 7.79 2.83 -19.34
N SER A 60 6.78 2.27 -20.00
CA SER A 60 5.46 2.08 -19.37
C SER A 60 5.50 1.07 -18.24
N PHE A 61 6.12 -0.09 -18.46
CA PHE A 61 6.27 -1.11 -17.42
C PHE A 61 7.25 -0.67 -16.34
N GLY A 62 8.23 0.18 -16.64
CA GLY A 62 9.12 0.79 -15.65
C GLY A 62 8.38 1.72 -14.68
N ILE A 63 7.56 2.63 -15.21
CA ILE A 63 6.70 3.51 -14.39
C ILE A 63 5.77 2.66 -13.53
N CYS A 64 5.13 1.66 -14.11
CA CYS A 64 4.19 0.81 -13.40
C CYS A 64 4.85 -0.05 -12.32
N LEU A 65 6.05 -0.56 -12.58
CA LEU A 65 6.87 -1.27 -11.60
C LEU A 65 7.21 -0.35 -10.41
N ALA A 66 7.64 0.88 -10.69
CA ALA A 66 7.97 1.86 -9.66
C ALA A 66 6.76 2.19 -8.78
N ILE A 67 5.59 2.46 -9.38
CA ILE A 67 4.35 2.74 -8.65
C ILE A 67 3.95 1.55 -7.76
N ASN A 68 3.91 0.33 -8.31
CA ASN A 68 3.53 -0.86 -7.54
C ASN A 68 4.51 -1.14 -6.40
N THR A 69 5.81 -0.95 -6.63
CA THR A 69 6.84 -1.09 -5.61
C THR A 69 6.66 -0.05 -4.50
N LEU A 70 6.43 1.21 -4.86
CA LEU A 70 6.16 2.29 -3.91
C LEU A 70 4.94 1.98 -3.04
N ILE A 71 3.84 1.49 -3.63
CA ILE A 71 2.64 1.13 -2.88
C ILE A 71 2.93 0.03 -1.85
N ILE A 72 3.69 -1.02 -2.22
CA ILE A 72 4.07 -2.08 -1.29
C ILE A 72 4.93 -1.52 -0.16
N LEU A 73 5.90 -0.66 -0.48
CA LEU A 73 6.76 -0.03 0.52
C LEU A 73 5.94 0.80 1.51
N VAL A 74 5.04 1.65 1.02
CA VAL A 74 4.13 2.45 1.84
C VAL A 74 3.26 1.56 2.74
N ARG A 75 2.68 0.49 2.18
CA ARG A 75 1.89 -0.49 2.96
C ARG A 75 2.71 -1.19 4.03
N LYS A 76 3.98 -1.50 3.75
CA LYS A 76 4.93 -2.06 4.73
C LYS A 76 5.39 -1.04 5.79
N GLY A 77 4.98 0.22 5.67
CA GLY A 77 5.24 1.26 6.67
C GLY A 77 6.36 2.21 6.30
N LEU A 78 6.86 2.18 5.06
CA LEU A 78 7.78 3.18 4.55
C LEU A 78 7.04 4.53 4.51
N GLY A 79 7.42 5.44 5.41
CA GLY A 79 6.73 6.72 5.65
C GLY A 79 6.14 6.87 7.06
N ARG A 80 5.96 5.78 7.84
CA ARG A 80 5.51 5.89 9.24
C ARG A 80 6.46 6.75 10.09
N GLY A 81 7.76 6.72 9.79
CA GLY A 81 8.75 7.56 10.45
C GLY A 81 8.64 9.05 10.08
N LEU A 82 8.33 9.37 8.82
CA LEU A 82 8.24 10.75 8.33
C LEU A 82 6.99 11.46 8.88
N PHE A 83 5.87 10.75 9.01
CA PHE A 83 4.61 11.33 9.50
C PHE A 83 4.40 11.17 11.02
N ARG A 84 5.34 10.57 11.75
CA ARG A 84 5.23 10.39 13.21
C ARG A 84 4.89 11.67 13.97
N PRO A 85 5.57 12.81 13.73
CA PRO A 85 5.28 14.05 14.44
C PRO A 85 3.84 14.53 14.26
N LEU A 86 3.31 14.42 13.04
CA LEU A 86 1.93 14.81 12.72
C LEU A 86 0.90 13.87 13.36
N ILE A 87 1.20 12.57 13.37
CA ILE A 87 0.37 11.56 14.03
C ILE A 87 0.33 11.81 15.54
N ASP A 88 1.47 12.11 16.15
CA ASP A 88 1.59 12.35 17.60
C ASP A 88 0.92 13.66 18.03
N LEU A 89 1.01 14.70 17.20
CA LEU A 89 0.29 15.96 17.41
C LEU A 89 -1.23 15.74 17.38
N ASN A 90 -1.74 15.02 16.37
CA ASN A 90 -3.17 14.74 16.27
C ASN A 90 -3.65 13.85 17.43
N ARG A 91 -2.87 12.83 17.80
CA ARG A 91 -3.13 11.97 18.97
C ARG A 91 -3.25 12.81 20.24
N SER A 92 -2.28 13.70 20.47
CA SER A 92 -2.25 14.55 21.66
C SER A 92 -3.44 15.51 21.70
N ARG A 93 -3.82 16.09 20.55
CA ARG A 93 -5.00 16.96 20.43
C ARG A 93 -6.30 16.23 20.80
N ILE A 94 -6.50 15.01 20.28
CA ILE A 94 -7.70 14.20 20.57
C ILE A 94 -7.77 13.82 22.04
N ILE A 95 -6.67 13.31 22.61
CA ILE A 95 -6.60 12.92 24.03
C ILE A 95 -6.90 14.12 24.93
N ASN A 96 -6.24 15.26 24.68
CA ASN A 96 -6.46 16.47 25.47
C ASN A 96 -7.90 16.99 25.33
N SER A 97 -8.50 16.91 24.14
CA SER A 97 -9.89 17.33 23.94
C SER A 97 -10.86 16.44 24.73
N ARG A 98 -10.68 15.12 24.69
CA ARG A 98 -11.53 14.16 25.43
C ARG A 98 -11.34 14.29 26.95
N ALA A 99 -10.11 14.48 27.40
CA ALA A 99 -9.82 14.69 28.81
C ALA A 99 -10.47 15.99 29.31
N LYS A 100 -10.33 17.09 28.57
CA LYS A 100 -10.94 18.39 28.91
C LYS A 100 -12.47 18.32 29.02
N SER A 101 -13.15 17.53 28.19
CA SER A 101 -14.60 17.35 28.29
C SER A 101 -15.07 16.64 29.57
N LYS A 102 -14.16 15.96 30.28
CA LYS A 102 -14.45 15.25 31.54
C LYS A 102 -14.04 16.05 32.78
N TYR A 103 -13.45 17.23 32.62
CA TYR A 103 -13.06 18.08 33.74
C TYR A 103 -14.25 18.85 34.30
N THR A 104 -14.31 18.99 35.62
CA THR A 104 -15.23 19.92 36.30
C THR A 104 -14.44 21.04 36.97
N ASN A 105 -15.11 22.18 37.20
CA ASN A 105 -14.47 23.39 37.73
C ASN A 105 -13.86 23.21 39.13
N SER A 106 -14.35 22.24 39.91
CA SER A 106 -13.90 21.94 41.27
C SER A 106 -12.77 20.89 41.36
N MET A 107 -12.32 20.31 40.25
CA MET A 107 -11.28 19.28 40.28
C MET A 107 -9.89 19.81 40.62
N THR A 108 -9.21 19.09 41.49
CA THR A 108 -7.78 19.28 41.79
C THR A 108 -6.91 18.87 40.61
N GLN A 109 -5.65 19.34 40.60
CA GLN A 109 -4.71 18.98 39.54
C GLN A 109 -4.45 17.46 39.47
N ALA A 110 -4.38 16.79 40.63
CA ALA A 110 -4.19 15.34 40.70
C ALA A 110 -5.36 14.56 40.08
N GLU A 111 -6.60 15.04 40.25
CA GLU A 111 -7.78 14.43 39.63
C GLU A 111 -7.80 14.61 38.11
N ARG A 112 -7.39 15.78 37.62
CA ARG A 112 -7.24 16.06 36.19
C ARG A 112 -6.17 15.16 35.56
N ASP A 113 -5.05 14.94 36.24
CA ASP A 113 -3.98 14.04 35.77
C ASP A 113 -4.44 12.58 35.75
N LYS A 114 -5.25 12.16 36.72
CA LYS A 114 -5.87 10.83 36.74
C LYS A 114 -6.80 10.61 35.54
N ILE A 115 -7.61 11.62 35.19
CA ILE A 115 -8.48 11.59 34.02
C ILE A 115 -7.65 11.56 32.73
N LEU A 116 -6.62 12.40 32.61
CA LEU A 116 -5.76 12.44 31.44
C LEU A 116 -5.06 11.10 31.19
N ASN A 117 -4.52 10.48 32.24
CA ASN A 117 -3.88 9.16 32.15
C ASN A 117 -4.87 8.05 31.80
N ARG A 118 -6.11 8.14 32.28
CA ARG A 118 -7.18 7.22 31.89
C ARG A 118 -7.50 7.35 30.40
N GLU A 119 -7.67 8.58 29.89
CA GLU A 119 -7.90 8.81 28.45
C GLU A 119 -6.76 8.31 27.57
N ARG A 120 -5.50 8.49 28.01
CA ARG A 120 -4.33 7.95 27.29
C ARG A 120 -4.43 6.43 27.16
N ARG A 121 -4.74 5.72 28.25
CA ARG A 121 -4.89 4.26 28.24
C ARG A 121 -6.07 3.81 27.38
N GLU A 122 -7.22 4.47 27.49
CA GLU A 122 -8.41 4.15 26.67
C GLU A 122 -8.12 4.35 25.18
N TYR A 123 -7.49 5.46 24.80
CA TYR A 123 -7.10 5.74 23.42
C TYR A 123 -6.08 4.72 22.88
N ASP A 124 -5.12 4.30 23.69
CA ASP A 124 -4.12 3.29 23.30
C ASP A 124 -4.74 1.90 23.12
N MET A 125 -5.73 1.55 23.94
CA MET A 125 -6.53 0.34 23.77
C MET A 125 -7.37 0.40 22.47
N GLU A 126 -8.01 1.54 22.17
CA GLU A 126 -8.72 1.74 20.91
C GLU A 126 -7.78 1.57 19.70
N LEU A 127 -6.59 2.16 19.75
CA LEU A 127 -5.58 2.07 18.69
C LEU A 127 -5.11 0.63 18.49
N ASN A 128 -4.84 -0.10 19.57
CA ASN A 128 -4.44 -1.49 19.52
C ASN A 128 -5.55 -2.38 18.96
N ASN A 129 -6.81 -2.14 19.34
CA ASN A 129 -7.94 -2.88 18.80
C ASN A 129 -8.16 -2.57 17.31
N LYS A 130 -8.03 -1.31 16.90
CA LYS A 130 -8.05 -0.91 15.48
C LYS A 130 -6.91 -1.57 14.70
N ALA A 131 -5.70 -1.65 15.27
CA ALA A 131 -4.56 -2.31 14.64
C ALA A 131 -4.79 -3.82 14.47
N LYS A 132 -5.29 -4.50 15.52
CA LYS A 132 -5.66 -5.93 15.45
C LYS A 132 -6.74 -6.20 14.40
N ASN A 133 -7.78 -5.38 14.36
CA ASN A 133 -8.86 -5.53 13.39
C ASN A 133 -8.40 -5.24 11.96
N ARG A 134 -7.51 -4.26 11.76
CA ARG A 134 -6.87 -4.01 10.46
C ARG A 134 -6.07 -5.21 10.00
N GLN A 135 -5.26 -5.82 10.87
CA GLN A 135 -4.45 -6.97 10.53
C GLN A 135 -5.30 -8.20 10.16
N PHE A 136 -6.49 -8.35 10.75
CA PHE A 136 -7.39 -9.47 10.46
C PHE A 136 -8.12 -9.32 9.11
N ASN A 137 -8.40 -8.08 8.70
CA ASN A 137 -9.12 -7.74 7.46
C ASN A 137 -8.18 -7.22 6.35
N GLU A 138 -6.87 -7.25 6.55
CA GLU A 138 -5.94 -6.65 5.60
C GLU A 138 -5.86 -7.48 4.34
N THR A 139 -6.35 -6.91 3.23
CA THR A 139 -6.18 -7.52 1.92
C THR A 139 -4.70 -7.63 1.61
N ASN A 140 -4.28 -8.87 1.39
CA ASN A 140 -2.91 -9.25 1.14
C ASN A 140 -2.31 -8.55 -0.10
N ASN A 141 -0.99 -8.39 -0.14
CA ASN A 141 -0.26 -7.70 -1.20
C ASN A 141 -0.06 -8.55 -2.48
N LEU A 142 -0.74 -9.69 -2.60
CA LEU A 142 -0.62 -10.63 -3.72
C LEU A 142 -0.80 -9.94 -5.08
N CYS A 143 -1.83 -9.12 -5.22
CA CYS A 143 -2.12 -8.40 -6.46
C CYS A 143 -0.95 -7.50 -6.91
N PHE A 144 -0.36 -6.73 -5.99
CA PHE A 144 0.80 -5.90 -6.29
C PHE A 144 2.03 -6.73 -6.66
N TYR A 145 2.27 -7.85 -5.97
CA TYR A 145 3.37 -8.75 -6.33
C TYR A 145 3.18 -9.38 -7.72
N LEU A 146 1.95 -9.70 -8.11
CA LEU A 146 1.66 -10.20 -9.46
C LEU A 146 1.92 -9.14 -10.52
N LEU A 147 1.49 -7.89 -10.31
CA LEU A 147 1.77 -6.78 -11.23
C LEU A 147 3.27 -6.48 -11.37
N ILE A 148 4.01 -6.55 -10.25
CA ILE A 148 5.47 -6.45 -10.26
C ILE A 148 6.09 -7.61 -11.04
N ALA A 149 5.64 -8.84 -10.81
CA ALA A 149 6.15 -10.02 -11.51
C ALA A 149 5.88 -9.94 -13.02
N ILE A 150 4.69 -9.49 -13.43
CA ILE A 150 4.35 -9.22 -14.84
C ILE A 150 5.31 -8.18 -15.43
N SER A 151 5.64 -7.13 -14.68
CA SER A 151 6.57 -6.09 -15.16
C SER A 151 8.01 -6.59 -15.31
N ILE A 152 8.49 -7.39 -14.35
CA ILE A 152 9.80 -8.04 -14.45
C ILE A 152 9.82 -9.01 -15.65
N PHE A 153 8.76 -9.78 -15.84
CA PHE A 153 8.66 -10.72 -16.96
C PHE A 153 8.65 -10.01 -18.31
N ALA A 154 7.98 -8.87 -18.43
CA ALA A 154 8.02 -8.03 -19.62
C ALA A 154 9.46 -7.59 -19.95
N PHE A 155 10.25 -7.20 -18.94
CA PHE A 155 11.66 -6.87 -19.15
C PHE A 155 12.49 -8.09 -19.58
N LEU A 156 12.28 -9.25 -18.95
CA LEU A 156 12.98 -10.48 -19.32
C LEU A 156 12.75 -10.86 -20.79
N ILE A 157 11.52 -10.70 -21.29
CA ILE A 157 11.18 -10.92 -22.70
C ILE A 157 11.90 -9.93 -23.62
N LEU A 158 12.12 -8.69 -23.18
CA LEU A 158 12.76 -7.64 -23.99
C LEU A 158 14.29 -7.75 -24.04
N ILE A 159 14.93 -8.40 -23.05
CA ILE A 159 16.40 -8.55 -22.99
C ILE A 159 16.98 -9.11 -24.31
N PRO A 160 16.48 -10.23 -24.88
CA PRO A 160 16.96 -10.74 -26.17
C PRO A 160 16.86 -9.71 -27.30
N PHE A 161 15.79 -8.93 -27.37
CA PHE A 161 15.59 -7.94 -28.43
C PHE A 161 16.60 -6.79 -28.32
N PHE A 162 16.90 -6.34 -27.10
CA PHE A 162 17.94 -5.33 -26.86
C PHE A 162 19.34 -5.84 -27.20
N ILE A 163 19.66 -7.10 -26.83
CA ILE A 163 20.95 -7.73 -27.14
C ILE A 163 21.13 -7.88 -28.65
N LEU A 164 20.09 -8.35 -29.34
CA LEU A 164 20.11 -8.62 -30.77
C LEU A 164 19.89 -7.36 -31.63
N ARG A 165 19.63 -6.19 -31.01
CA ARG A 165 19.30 -4.92 -31.68
C ARG A 165 18.19 -5.04 -32.73
N ILE A 166 17.27 -5.98 -32.56
CA ILE A 166 16.10 -6.13 -33.43
C ILE A 166 15.21 -4.92 -33.14
N ARG A 167 14.75 -4.16 -34.16
CA ARG A 167 13.85 -3.01 -33.97
C ARG A 167 12.48 -3.31 -34.57
N TRP A 168 11.42 -3.08 -33.78
CA TRP A 168 10.01 -3.25 -34.14
C TRP A 168 9.23 -1.96 -33.91
#